data_AF-K1Z2J3-F1
#
_entry.id   AF-K1Z2J3-F1
#
_cell.length_a   1.000
_cell.length_b   1.000
_cell.length_c   1.000
_cell.angle_alpha   90.00
_cell.angle_beta   90.00
_cell.angle_gamma   90.00
#
_symmetry.space_group_name_H-M   'P 1'
#
loop_
_entity.id
_entity.type
_entity.pdbx_description
1 polymer ?
#
loop_
_entity_poly.entity_id
_entity_poly.type
_entity_poly.pdbx_seq_one_letter_code
_entity_poly.pdbx_strand_id
1 'polypeptide(L)'
;AAQYRPDHLILMKINPEIAFARLTSRMDKQDEAIFEKIDFLNRSSEKYHEEKYSTFFKNLGTQLHYLSGEEKIDIMNEQSVDLLKAILK
;
A
#
# COMPACT_ATOMS: atom_id res chain seq x y z
N ALA A 1 0.60 15.69 -18.84
CA ALA A 1 -0.02 14.43 -18.36
C ALA A 1 1.08 13.41 -18.10
N ALA A 2 0.96 12.56 -17.08
CA ALA A 2 1.96 11.52 -16.81
C ALA A 2 2.00 10.52 -17.98
N GLN A 3 3.12 10.47 -18.70
CA GLN A 3 3.29 9.64 -19.90
C GLN A 3 3.10 8.14 -19.63
N TYR A 4 3.36 7.70 -18.41
CA TYR A 4 3.23 6.31 -17.95
C TYR A 4 2.32 6.23 -16.73
N ARG A 5 1.06 6.67 -16.88
CA ARG A 5 0.08 6.45 -15.82
C ARG A 5 -0.27 4.96 -15.72
N PRO A 6 -0.51 4.43 -14.53
CA PRO A 6 -1.13 3.11 -14.41
C PRO A 6 -2.58 3.15 -14.92
N ASP A 7 -3.08 2.01 -15.39
CA ASP A 7 -4.52 1.81 -15.60
C ASP A 7 -5.22 1.41 -14.29
N HIS A 8 -4.50 0.69 -13.43
CA HIS A 8 -4.97 0.25 -12.12
C HIS A 8 -3.92 0.60 -11.05
N LEU A 9 -4.35 1.23 -9.95
CA LEU A 9 -3.53 1.51 -8.79
C LEU A 9 -4.16 0.85 -7.56
N ILE A 10 -3.41 -0.04 -6.93
CA ILE A 10 -3.82 -0.72 -5.69
C ILE A 10 -3.17 0.00 -4.50
N LEU A 11 -3.99 0.55 -3.61
CA LEU A 11 -3.56 1.18 -2.37
C LEU A 11 -3.82 0.24 -1.20
N MET A 12 -2.75 -0.29 -0.63
CA MET A 12 -2.82 -1.09 0.59
C MET A 12 -2.79 -0.19 1.82
N LYS A 13 -3.79 -0.33 2.69
CA LYS A 13 -3.86 0.39 3.96
C LYS A 13 -3.41 -0.52 5.10
N ILE A 14 -2.49 -0.03 5.93
CA ILE A 14 -2.06 -0.70 7.15
C ILE A 14 -1.84 0.34 8.23
N ASN A 15 -2.27 0.05 9.46
CA ASN A 15 -1.89 0.86 10.61
C ASN A 15 -0.35 0.91 10.76
N PRO A 16 0.26 2.11 10.89
CA PRO A 16 1.69 2.28 11.10
C PRO A 16 2.29 1.42 12.23
N GLU A 17 1.55 1.19 13.32
CA GLU A 17 2.01 0.35 14.44
C GLU A 17 2.13 -1.12 14.05
N ILE A 18 1.16 -1.63 13.28
CA ILE A 18 1.20 -3.00 12.75
C ILE A 18 2.37 -3.14 11.76
N ALA A 19 2.57 -2.15 10.89
CA ALA A 19 3.70 -2.13 9.97
C ALA A 19 5.04 -2.11 10.72
N PHE A 20 5.17 -1.29 11.77
CA PHE A 20 6.35 -1.22 12.60
C PHE A 20 6.65 -2.56 13.29
N ALA A 21 5.66 -3.20 13.92
CA ALA A 21 5.82 -4.52 14.53
C ALA A 21 6.23 -5.60 13.52
N ARG A 22 5.71 -5.54 12.28
CA ARG A 22 6.10 -6.44 11.19
C ARG A 22 7.49 -6.17 10.63
N LEU A 23 8.04 -4.96 10.81
CA LEU A 23 9.39 -4.61 10.39
C LEU A 23 10.41 -5.04 11.46
N THR A 24 10.14 -4.74 12.73
CA THR A 24 11.04 -5.08 13.86
C THR A 24 11.15 -6.58 14.12
N SER A 25 10.17 -7.38 13.68
CA SER A 25 10.22 -8.85 13.75
C SER A 25 10.99 -9.52 12.60
N ARG A 26 11.49 -8.75 11.61
CA ARG A 26 12.24 -9.31 10.47
C ARG A 26 13.69 -9.57 10.88
N MET A 27 13.99 -10.82 11.20
CA MET A 27 15.31 -11.27 11.64
C MET A 27 16.38 -11.22 10.52
N ASP A 28 15.96 -11.17 9.25
CA ASP A 28 16.86 -11.22 8.09
C ASP A 28 17.45 -9.86 7.69
N LYS A 29 17.10 -8.78 8.40
CA LYS A 29 17.56 -7.41 8.11
C LYS A 29 18.62 -6.95 9.10
N GLN A 30 19.70 -6.38 8.58
CA GLN A 30 20.86 -5.89 9.35
C GLN A 30 21.04 -4.36 9.26
N ASP A 31 20.02 -3.62 8.83
CA ASP A 31 20.11 -2.16 8.61
C ASP A 31 19.05 -1.38 9.41
N GLU A 32 19.46 -0.29 10.09
CA GLU A 32 18.56 0.68 10.71
C GLU A 32 17.93 1.60 9.64
N ALA A 33 17.16 1.02 8.74
CA ALA A 33 16.59 1.76 7.61
C ALA A 33 15.59 2.84 8.11
N ILE A 34 15.54 3.99 7.43
CA ILE A 34 14.63 5.11 7.77
C ILE A 34 13.16 4.67 7.85
N PHE A 35 12.79 3.61 7.14
CA PHE A 35 11.46 3.01 7.11
C PHE A 35 11.05 2.33 8.43
N GLU A 36 11.98 2.13 9.36
CA GLU A 36 11.74 1.54 10.68
C GLU A 36 11.46 2.62 11.75
N LYS A 37 11.32 3.89 11.35
CA LYS A 37 10.91 4.96 12.26
C LYS A 37 9.39 5.11 12.22
N ILE A 38 8.71 4.97 13.36
CA ILE A 38 7.25 5.11 13.45
C ILE A 38 6.76 6.46 12.89
N ASP A 39 7.50 7.54 13.11
CA ASP A 39 7.19 8.88 12.56
C ASP A 39 7.25 8.93 11.03
N PHE A 40 8.12 8.14 10.41
CA PHE A 40 8.13 8.00 8.96
C PHE A 40 6.90 7.23 8.49
N LEU A 41 6.57 6.12 9.15
CA LEU A 41 5.41 5.29 8.80
C LEU A 41 4.09 6.07 8.92
N ASN A 42 3.93 6.89 9.97
CA ASN A 42 2.79 7.78 10.15
C ASN A 42 2.65 8.78 8.99
N ARG A 43 3.71 9.55 8.70
CA ARG A 43 3.70 10.54 7.60
C ARG A 43 3.48 9.89 6.24
N SER A 44 4.04 8.70 6.02
CA SER A 44 3.84 7.92 4.79
C SER A 44 2.38 7.49 4.67
N SER A 45 1.80 6.92 5.73
CA SER A 45 0.40 6.50 5.75
C SER A 45 -0.54 7.66 5.46
N GLU A 46 -0.35 8.81 6.10
CA GLU A 46 -1.10 10.04 5.82
C GLU A 46 -0.99 10.42 4.34
N LYS A 47 0.24 10.61 3.84
CA LYS A 47 0.49 11.09 2.47
C LYS A 47 -0.17 10.23 1.39
N TYR A 48 -0.12 8.90 1.52
CA TYR A 48 -0.70 8.00 0.53
C TYR A 48 -2.23 7.85 0.64
N HIS A 49 -2.81 8.23 1.79
CA HIS A 49 -4.26 8.19 2.02
C HIS A 49 -4.93 9.58 1.98
N GLU A 50 -4.16 10.64 1.76
CA GLU A 50 -4.72 11.96 1.47
C GLU A 50 -5.56 11.90 0.19
N GLU A 51 -6.72 12.56 0.22
CA GLU A 51 -7.64 12.60 -0.92
C GLU A 51 -6.94 13.07 -2.20
N LYS A 52 -6.07 14.08 -2.08
CA LYS A 52 -5.29 14.66 -3.18
C LYS A 52 -4.48 13.62 -3.95
N TYR A 53 -3.95 12.60 -3.28
CA TYR A 53 -3.18 11.53 -3.91
C TYR A 53 -4.09 10.67 -4.78
N SER A 54 -5.22 10.21 -4.23
CA SER A 54 -6.20 9.42 -4.96
C SER A 54 -6.82 10.18 -6.15
N THR A 55 -7.15 11.46 -5.95
CA THR A 55 -7.77 12.32 -6.96
C THR A 55 -6.83 12.58 -8.15
N PHE A 56 -5.52 12.72 -7.90
CA PHE A 56 -4.53 12.84 -8.97
C PHE A 56 -4.61 11.68 -9.97
N PHE A 57 -4.64 10.43 -9.47
CA PHE A 57 -4.70 9.24 -10.32
C PHE A 57 -6.08 9.05 -10.97
N LYS A 58 -7.18 9.31 -10.24
CA LYS A 58 -8.53 9.27 -10.81
C LYS A 58 -8.69 10.25 -11.98
N ASN A 59 -8.15 11.46 -11.86
CA ASN A 59 -8.19 12.48 -12.92
C ASN A 59 -7.41 12.08 -14.17
N LEU A 60 -6.44 11.16 -14.03
CA LEU A 60 -5.72 10.57 -15.15
C LEU A 60 -6.47 9.37 -15.75
N GLY A 61 -7.61 8.96 -15.21
CA GLY A 61 -8.35 7.77 -15.66
C GLY A 61 -7.83 6.45 -15.06
N THR A 62 -7.01 6.53 -14.01
CA THR A 62 -6.57 5.34 -13.26
C THR A 62 -7.72 4.80 -12.42
N GLN A 63 -7.95 3.49 -12.46
CA GLN A 63 -8.87 2.80 -11.55
C GLN A 63 -8.19 2.55 -10.20
N LEU A 64 -8.78 3.04 -9.11
CA LEU A 64 -8.26 2.81 -7.77
C LEU A 64 -8.89 1.58 -7.12
N HIS A 65 -8.04 0.79 -6.48
CA HIS A 65 -8.42 -0.38 -5.70
C HIS A 65 -7.81 -0.25 -4.31
N TYR A 66 -8.50 -0.77 -3.30
CA TYR A 66 -8.05 -0.72 -1.92
C TYR A 66 -8.02 -2.13 -1.34
N LEU A 67 -6.92 -2.47 -0.68
CA LEU A 67 -6.78 -3.72 0.05
C LEU A 67 -6.34 -3.43 1.49
N SER A 68 -6.75 -4.29 2.43
CA SER A 68 -6.24 -4.24 3.80
C SER A 68 -4.89 -4.93 3.86
N GLY A 69 -3.90 -4.25 4.42
CA GLY A 69 -2.62 -4.83 4.80
C GLY A 69 -2.62 -5.36 6.23
N GLU A 70 -3.73 -5.31 6.96
CA GLU A 70 -3.80 -5.69 8.38
C GLU A 70 -4.08 -7.17 8.59
N GLU A 71 -4.61 -7.83 7.58
CA GLU A 71 -4.97 -9.25 7.61
C GLU A 71 -3.75 -10.18 7.69
N LYS A 72 -4.02 -11.47 7.96
CA LYS A 72 -3.01 -12.52 7.84
C LYS A 72 -2.57 -12.67 6.39
N ILE A 73 -1.32 -13.08 6.18
CA ILE A 73 -0.71 -13.16 4.84
C ILE A 73 -1.52 -14.02 3.85
N ASP A 74 -2.09 -15.14 4.31
CA ASP A 74 -2.89 -16.03 3.46
C ASP A 74 -4.18 -15.35 2.97
N ILE A 75 -4.84 -14.59 3.86
CA ILE A 75 -6.04 -13.81 3.53
C ILE A 75 -5.69 -12.69 2.56
N MET A 76 -4.59 -11.98 2.81
CA MET A 76 -4.10 -10.93 1.90
C MET A 76 -3.79 -11.49 0.51
N ASN A 77 -3.19 -12.69 0.43
CA ASN A 77 -2.88 -13.35 -0.83
C ASN A 77 -4.15 -13.71 -1.60
N GLU A 78 -5.14 -14.31 -0.93
CA GLU A 78 -6.44 -14.63 -1.54
C GLU A 78 -7.12 -13.38 -2.11
N GLN A 79 -7.23 -12.32 -1.30
CA GLN A 79 -7.82 -11.04 -1.72
C GLN A 79 -7.07 -10.41 -2.89
N SER A 80 -5.73 -10.48 -2.88
CA SER A 80 -4.89 -9.95 -3.96
C SER A 80 -5.10 -10.72 -5.27
N VAL A 81 -5.15 -12.05 -5.19
CA VAL A 81 -5.39 -12.92 -6.35
C VAL A 81 -6.77 -12.69 -6.93
N ASP A 82 -7.80 -12.54 -6.10
CA ASP A 82 -9.16 -12.30 -6.58
C ASP A 82 -9.32 -10.92 -7.22
N LEU A 83 -8.66 -9.90 -6.66
CA LEU A 83 -8.59 -8.59 -7.30
C LEU A 83 -7.88 -8.67 -8.66
N LEU A 84 -6.74 -9.36 -8.75
CA LEU A 84 -6.02 -9.53 -10.01
C LEU A 84 -6.88 -10.23 -11.07
N LYS A 85 -7.61 -11.29 -10.70
CA LYS A 85 -8.56 -11.96 -11.59
C LYS A 85 -9.68 -11.03 -12.06
N ALA A 86 -10.11 -10.08 -11.23
CA ALA A 86 -11.13 -9.11 -11.61
C ALA A 86 -10.59 -8.04 -12.57
N ILE A 87 -9.33 -7.65 -12.43
CA ILE A 87 -8.64 -6.67 -13.29
C ILE A 87 -8.32 -7.26 -14.66
N LEU A 88 -7.87 -8.51 -14.74
CA LEU A 88 -7.37 -9.15 -15.96
C LEU A 88 -8.46 -9.78 -16.85
N LYS A 89 -9.74 -9.55 -16.57
CA LYS A 89 -10.83 -10.01 -17.43
C LYS A 89 -10.87 -9.20 -18.73
#